data_AF-A0A355DR26-F1
#
_entry.id   AF-A0A355DR26-F1
#
_cell.length_a   1.000
_cell.length_b   1.000
_cell.length_c   1.000
_cell.angle_alpha   90.00
_cell.angle_beta   90.00
_cell.angle_gamma   90.00
#
_symmetry.space_group_name_H-M   'P 1'
#
loop_
_entity.id
_entity.type
_entity.pdbx_description
1 polymer ?
#
loop_
_entity_poly.entity_id
_entity_poly.type
_entity_poly.pdbx_seq_one_letter_code
_entity_poly.pdbx_strand_id
1 'polypeptide(L)'
;MSNRVPSAQRSSGSADAGVIINIDACANTPKNPVVEFLTAGTYEVQFIGKGKGGRYDAWSRWNFVIGCDEKGENCTTGWLNEYCISSNEFNINVPTTGVFATPEQALAKAQNASFTLSSSSNVNFFIGDDRVEDNQGGVSLRVKKVSQPKSPSSPSPLLATLAWLVILVGSAIVCWYIFDP
;
A
#
# COMPACT_ATOMS: atom_id res chain seq x y z
N MET A 1 -29.60 41.78 15.54
CA MET A 1 -28.65 41.44 14.45
C MET A 1 -27.72 40.37 14.98
N SER A 2 -27.96 39.12 14.59
CA SER A 2 -27.31 37.94 15.15
C SER A 2 -26.17 37.50 14.23
N ASN A 3 -24.92 37.71 14.64
CA ASN A 3 -23.75 37.29 13.88
C ASN A 3 -23.50 35.79 14.12
N ARG A 4 -23.87 34.95 13.16
CA ARG A 4 -23.44 33.55 13.11
C ARG A 4 -21.98 33.49 12.66
N VAL A 5 -21.13 32.93 13.52
CA VAL A 5 -19.78 32.47 13.18
C VAL A 5 -19.89 31.31 12.19
N PRO A 6 -19.19 31.32 11.03
CA PRO A 6 -19.11 30.15 10.19
C PRO A 6 -18.24 29.09 10.87
N SER A 7 -18.83 27.93 11.13
CA SER A 7 -18.12 26.73 11.54
C SER A 7 -17.05 26.40 10.51
N ALA A 8 -15.78 26.43 10.93
CA ALA A 8 -14.69 25.84 10.17
C ALA A 8 -14.92 24.32 10.10
N GLN A 9 -15.56 23.87 9.02
CA GLN A 9 -15.47 22.48 8.60
C GLN A 9 -13.99 22.20 8.30
N ARG A 10 -13.28 21.63 9.28
CA ARG A 10 -12.07 20.87 9.01
C ARG A 10 -12.47 19.77 8.02
N SER A 11 -12.02 19.94 6.79
CA SER A 11 -11.91 18.89 5.78
C SER A 11 -11.24 17.67 6.42
N SER A 12 -12.06 16.68 6.78
CA SER A 12 -11.58 15.38 7.20
C SER A 12 -11.36 14.53 5.97
N GLY A 13 -10.08 14.34 5.62
CA GLY A 13 -9.62 13.24 4.79
C GLY A 13 -9.74 13.47 3.28
N SER A 14 -8.77 14.19 2.71
CA SER A 14 -8.33 13.82 1.36
C SER A 14 -7.92 12.35 1.44
N ALA A 15 -8.58 11.49 0.67
CA ALA A 15 -8.15 10.11 0.52
C ALA A 15 -6.69 10.16 0.06
N ASP A 16 -5.78 9.72 0.92
CA ASP A 16 -4.35 9.70 0.63
C ASP A 16 -4.13 9.05 -0.74
N ALA A 17 -3.72 9.87 -1.72
CA ALA A 17 -3.65 9.49 -3.12
C ALA A 17 -2.47 8.53 -3.40
N GLY A 18 -1.66 8.25 -2.38
CA GLY A 18 -0.40 7.53 -2.50
C GLY A 18 0.68 8.38 -3.13
N VAL A 19 1.94 8.02 -2.90
CA VAL A 19 3.10 8.61 -3.56
C VAL A 19 3.31 7.94 -4.92
N ILE A 20 3.68 8.73 -5.93
CA ILE A 20 4.05 8.20 -7.25
C ILE A 20 5.56 8.04 -7.32
N ILE A 21 6.00 6.81 -7.58
CA ILE A 21 7.40 6.46 -7.78
C ILE A 21 7.61 6.18 -9.26
N ASN A 22 8.53 6.91 -9.90
CA ASN A 22 8.88 6.72 -11.31
C ASN A 22 10.30 6.14 -11.39
N ILE A 23 10.41 4.89 -11.78
CA ILE A 23 11.67 4.17 -11.95
C ILE A 23 12.06 4.26 -13.43
N ASP A 24 13.15 4.96 -13.73
CA ASP A 24 13.70 5.04 -15.08
C ASP A 24 14.61 3.83 -15.34
N ALA A 25 14.31 3.03 -16.36
CA ALA A 25 15.09 1.82 -16.64
C ALA A 25 16.51 2.11 -17.15
N CYS A 26 16.76 3.34 -17.62
CA CYS A 26 18.08 3.78 -18.07
C CYS A 26 18.93 4.36 -16.93
N ALA A 27 18.36 4.57 -15.74
CA ALA A 27 19.06 5.25 -14.64
C ALA A 27 18.93 4.57 -13.28
N ASN A 28 17.80 3.92 -12.99
CA ASN A 28 17.46 3.43 -11.67
C ASN A 28 17.69 1.92 -11.51
N THR A 29 18.94 1.57 -11.25
CA THR A 29 19.44 0.22 -10.98
C THR A 29 19.58 -0.03 -9.47
N PRO A 30 20.01 -1.22 -8.99
CA PRO A 30 20.24 -1.45 -7.56
C PRO A 30 21.26 -0.49 -6.94
N LYS A 31 22.15 0.10 -7.75
CA LYS A 31 23.18 1.07 -7.32
C LYS A 31 22.68 2.51 -7.29
N ASN A 32 21.56 2.80 -7.95
CA ASN A 32 20.96 4.14 -8.03
C ASN A 32 19.42 4.06 -7.93
N PRO A 33 18.86 3.49 -6.85
CA PRO A 33 17.43 3.32 -6.73
C PRO A 33 16.71 4.66 -6.55
N VAL A 34 15.42 4.68 -6.86
CA VAL A 34 14.53 5.73 -6.35
C VAL A 34 14.25 5.44 -4.88
N VAL A 35 14.57 6.39 -4.01
CA VAL A 35 14.45 6.21 -2.55
C VAL A 35 13.28 7.03 -2.04
N GLU A 36 12.38 6.38 -1.30
CA GLU A 36 11.24 7.02 -0.64
C GLU A 36 11.26 6.68 0.86
N PHE A 37 11.14 7.69 1.72
CA PHE A 37 11.00 7.47 3.15
C PHE A 37 9.55 7.16 3.50
N LEU A 38 9.30 5.97 4.04
CA LEU A 38 7.96 5.50 4.40
C LEU A 38 7.87 5.25 5.91
N THR A 39 6.69 5.48 6.47
CA THR A 39 6.44 5.18 7.89
C THR A 39 6.06 3.72 8.08
N ALA A 40 6.27 3.15 9.27
CA ALA A 40 5.86 1.78 9.58
C ALA A 40 4.39 1.51 9.21
N GLY A 41 4.11 0.37 8.56
CA GLY A 41 2.79 -0.05 8.12
C GLY A 41 2.80 -0.89 6.85
N THR A 42 1.61 -1.29 6.40
CA THR A 42 1.41 -2.07 5.16
C THR A 42 1.10 -1.14 4.00
N TYR A 43 1.69 -1.44 2.85
CA TYR A 43 1.59 -0.66 1.63
C TYR A 43 1.11 -1.53 0.47
N GLU A 44 0.20 -0.98 -0.32
CA GLU A 44 -0.12 -1.49 -1.66
C GLU A 44 0.69 -0.73 -2.70
N VAL A 45 1.20 -1.47 -3.69
CA VAL A 45 1.98 -0.94 -4.80
C VAL A 45 1.26 -1.29 -6.09
N GLN A 46 0.69 -0.26 -6.72
CA GLN A 46 -0.06 -0.38 -7.95
C GLN A 46 0.76 0.09 -9.13
N PHE A 47 0.81 -0.70 -10.20
CA PHE A 47 1.28 -0.21 -11.50
C PHE A 47 0.35 0.88 -12.02
N ILE A 48 0.95 2.01 -12.42
CA ILE A 48 0.24 3.10 -13.08
C ILE A 48 0.96 3.48 -14.37
N GLY A 49 0.19 3.88 -15.38
CA GLY A 49 0.74 4.43 -16.60
C GLY A 49 0.74 5.96 -16.63
N LYS A 50 1.18 6.52 -17.75
CA LYS A 50 1.18 7.97 -18.03
C LYS A 50 -0.20 8.60 -17.84
N GLY A 51 -1.26 7.91 -18.26
CA GLY A 51 -2.64 8.38 -18.10
C GLY A 51 -3.13 8.51 -16.65
N LYS A 52 -2.39 7.99 -15.67
CA LYS A 52 -2.71 8.05 -14.23
C LYS A 52 -1.70 8.87 -13.42
N GLY A 53 -0.89 9.70 -14.10
CA GLY A 53 0.11 10.57 -13.49
C GLY A 53 1.52 9.98 -13.40
N GLY A 54 1.74 8.74 -13.89
CA GLY A 54 3.07 8.17 -14.03
C GLY A 54 3.86 8.82 -15.17
N ARG A 55 5.17 8.57 -15.24
CA ARG A 55 6.03 8.98 -16.36
C ARG A 55 6.18 7.89 -17.43
N TYR A 56 5.96 6.65 -17.04
CA TYR A 56 6.23 5.45 -17.84
C TYR A 56 5.08 4.45 -17.74
N ASP A 57 4.84 3.71 -18.81
CA ASP A 57 3.86 2.60 -18.81
C ASP A 57 4.53 1.26 -18.54
N ALA A 58 5.71 1.03 -19.12
CA ALA A 58 6.53 -0.16 -18.93
C ALA A 58 7.97 0.12 -19.39
N TRP A 59 8.84 -0.86 -19.21
CA TRP A 59 10.24 -0.79 -19.63
C TRP A 59 10.63 -2.00 -20.47
N SER A 60 11.78 -1.93 -21.12
CA SER A 60 12.37 -3.04 -21.85
C SER A 60 13.87 -3.06 -21.59
N ARG A 61 14.44 -4.25 -21.41
CA ARG A 61 15.89 -4.45 -21.34
C ARG A 61 16.58 -4.45 -22.72
N TRP A 62 15.78 -4.27 -23.76
CA TRP A 62 16.21 -4.24 -25.15
C TRP A 62 15.66 -2.98 -25.83
N ASN A 63 16.37 -2.51 -26.84
CA ASN A 63 15.91 -1.43 -27.72
C ASN A 63 15.12 -1.93 -28.96
N PHE A 64 14.77 -3.22 -29.00
CA PHE A 64 13.96 -3.83 -30.07
C PHE A 64 12.98 -4.89 -29.54
N VAL A 65 11.94 -5.14 -30.33
CA VAL A 65 10.88 -6.12 -30.06
C VAL A 65 10.88 -7.17 -31.16
N ILE A 66 10.98 -8.46 -30.81
CA ILE A 66 10.93 -9.56 -31.78
C ILE A 66 10.24 -10.81 -31.22
N GLY A 67 9.75 -11.65 -32.12
CA GLY A 67 9.28 -13.00 -31.81
C GLY A 67 7.97 -13.05 -31.03
N CYS A 68 7.13 -12.04 -31.14
CA CYS A 68 5.80 -12.04 -30.51
C CYS A 68 4.82 -12.93 -31.28
N ASP A 69 3.83 -13.46 -30.56
CA ASP A 69 2.68 -14.11 -31.18
C ASP A 69 1.71 -13.07 -31.81
N GLU A 70 0.62 -13.57 -32.43
CA GLU A 70 -0.39 -12.73 -33.09
C GLU A 70 -1.09 -11.73 -32.14
N LYS A 71 -1.01 -11.94 -30.82
CA LYS A 71 -1.59 -11.06 -29.81
C LYS A 71 -0.59 -10.02 -29.30
N GLY A 72 0.67 -10.07 -29.74
CA GLY A 72 1.74 -9.25 -29.19
C GLY A 72 2.20 -9.72 -27.81
N GLU A 73 1.95 -10.97 -27.46
CA GLU A 73 2.44 -11.61 -26.24
C GLU A 73 3.58 -12.59 -26.57
N ASN A 74 4.17 -13.20 -25.54
CA ASN A 74 5.18 -14.24 -25.67
C ASN A 74 6.38 -13.86 -26.55
N CYS A 75 6.75 -12.58 -26.56
CA CYS A 75 7.88 -12.09 -27.35
C CYS A 75 9.20 -12.68 -26.87
N THR A 76 10.16 -12.84 -27.78
CA THR A 76 11.56 -13.16 -27.41
C THR A 76 12.24 -11.96 -26.76
N THR A 77 11.99 -10.76 -27.29
CA THR A 77 12.38 -9.49 -26.68
C THR A 77 11.22 -8.51 -26.74
N GLY A 78 11.14 -7.62 -25.75
CA GLY A 78 10.13 -6.58 -25.70
C GLY A 78 9.91 -6.03 -24.32
N TRP A 79 8.71 -5.53 -24.08
CA TRP A 79 8.35 -4.78 -22.89
C TRP A 79 8.02 -5.71 -21.71
N LEU A 80 8.40 -5.27 -20.52
CA LEU A 80 8.36 -5.98 -19.25
C LEU A 80 7.63 -5.14 -18.20
N ASN A 81 7.13 -5.81 -17.17
CA ASN A 81 6.46 -5.19 -16.03
C ASN A 81 7.03 -5.71 -14.71
N GLU A 82 8.35 -5.89 -14.65
CA GLU A 82 9.07 -6.26 -13.42
C GLU A 82 9.78 -5.06 -12.80
N TYR A 83 9.98 -5.13 -11.48
CA TYR A 83 10.77 -4.18 -10.70
C TYR A 83 11.10 -4.79 -9.34
N CYS A 84 11.99 -4.15 -8.59
CA CYS A 84 12.37 -4.56 -7.26
C CYS A 84 11.99 -3.50 -6.22
N ILE A 85 11.67 -3.97 -5.01
CA ILE A 85 11.46 -3.15 -3.81
C ILE A 85 12.39 -3.69 -2.73
N SER A 86 13.20 -2.84 -2.12
CA SER A 86 14.01 -3.27 -0.98
C SER A 86 14.02 -2.25 0.15
N SER A 87 14.29 -2.75 1.34
CA SER A 87 14.58 -1.97 2.54
C SER A 87 15.66 -2.69 3.34
N ASN A 88 15.94 -2.23 4.56
CA ASN A 88 16.75 -2.98 5.52
C ASN A 88 16.04 -4.26 6.04
N GLU A 89 14.72 -4.38 5.87
CA GLU A 89 13.92 -5.50 6.37
C GLU A 89 13.65 -6.58 5.30
N PHE A 90 13.72 -6.24 4.01
CA PHE A 90 13.37 -7.15 2.92
C PHE A 90 14.02 -6.78 1.59
N ASN A 91 13.99 -7.74 0.67
CA ASN A 91 14.26 -7.54 -0.75
C ASN A 91 13.25 -8.35 -1.58
N ILE A 92 12.38 -7.66 -2.32
CA ILE A 92 11.26 -8.22 -3.07
C ILE A 92 11.51 -7.99 -4.55
N ASN A 93 11.51 -9.06 -5.32
CA ASN A 93 11.44 -9.02 -6.78
C ASN A 93 9.99 -9.20 -7.20
N VAL A 94 9.41 -8.20 -7.87
CA VAL A 94 8.09 -8.32 -8.50
C VAL A 94 8.31 -8.80 -9.93
N PRO A 95 8.00 -10.07 -10.24
CA PRO A 95 8.41 -10.68 -11.51
C PRO A 95 7.57 -10.15 -12.67
N THR A 96 8.15 -10.23 -13.87
CA THR A 96 7.39 -9.94 -15.09
C THR A 96 6.33 -11.00 -15.30
N THR A 97 5.17 -10.62 -15.85
CA THR A 97 4.11 -11.55 -16.22
C THR A 97 4.23 -12.08 -17.66
N GLY A 98 5.22 -11.58 -18.39
CA GLY A 98 5.51 -11.99 -19.76
C GLY A 98 6.45 -10.99 -20.44
N VAL A 99 6.58 -11.12 -21.76
CA VAL A 99 7.29 -10.16 -22.62
C VAL A 99 6.32 -9.75 -23.72
N PHE A 100 6.14 -8.45 -23.88
CA PHE A 100 5.03 -7.88 -24.64
C PHE A 100 5.51 -6.98 -25.79
N ALA A 101 4.70 -6.87 -26.83
CA ALA A 101 5.05 -6.10 -28.01
C ALA A 101 5.02 -4.58 -27.76
N THR A 102 4.15 -4.12 -26.86
CA THR A 102 4.02 -2.69 -26.51
C THR A 102 4.07 -2.44 -25.00
N PRO A 103 4.44 -1.22 -24.56
CA PRO A 103 4.48 -0.91 -23.14
C PRO A 103 3.09 -0.88 -22.50
N GLU A 104 2.05 -0.50 -23.24
CA GLU A 104 0.67 -0.49 -22.75
C GLU A 104 0.15 -1.91 -22.49
N GLN A 105 0.54 -2.88 -23.32
CA GLN A 105 0.23 -4.30 -23.08
C GLN A 105 0.93 -4.80 -21.81
N ALA A 106 2.21 -4.50 -21.64
CA ALA A 106 2.95 -4.85 -20.43
C ALA A 106 2.30 -4.24 -19.18
N LEU A 107 1.91 -2.96 -19.22
CA LEU A 107 1.19 -2.30 -18.14
C LEU A 107 -0.16 -3.00 -17.84
N ALA A 108 -0.94 -3.31 -18.87
CA ALA A 108 -2.25 -3.94 -18.71
C ALA A 108 -2.18 -5.34 -18.09
N LYS A 109 -1.03 -6.01 -18.21
CA LYS A 109 -0.76 -7.35 -17.68
C LYS A 109 -0.01 -7.35 -16.35
N ALA A 110 0.36 -6.18 -15.85
CA ALA A 110 1.14 -6.04 -14.63
C ALA A 110 0.35 -6.47 -13.39
N GLN A 111 1.04 -7.06 -12.42
CA GLN A 111 0.46 -7.47 -11.15
C GLN A 111 0.92 -6.54 -10.04
N ASN A 112 -0.05 -6.07 -9.25
CA ASN A 112 0.24 -5.24 -8.08
C ASN A 112 0.99 -6.04 -7.02
N ALA A 113 1.73 -5.34 -6.16
CA ALA A 113 2.43 -5.92 -5.03
C ALA A 113 1.98 -5.30 -3.71
N SER A 114 2.41 -5.90 -2.60
CA SER A 114 2.27 -5.30 -1.28
C SER A 114 3.49 -5.63 -0.44
N PHE A 115 3.78 -4.77 0.54
CA PHE A 115 4.83 -5.02 1.52
C PHE A 115 4.46 -4.40 2.87
N THR A 116 5.13 -4.82 3.94
CA THR A 116 4.97 -4.24 5.27
C THR A 116 6.31 -3.78 5.80
N LEU A 117 6.32 -2.60 6.41
CA LEU A 117 7.44 -2.05 7.16
C LEU A 117 7.15 -2.13 8.65
N SER A 118 8.04 -2.78 9.40
CA SER A 118 7.93 -2.85 10.86
C SER A 118 8.35 -1.53 11.51
N SER A 119 9.24 -0.79 10.85
CA SER A 119 9.77 0.50 11.29
C SER A 119 9.77 1.52 10.15
N SER A 120 9.72 2.81 10.47
CA SER A 120 9.85 3.87 9.45
C SER A 120 11.26 3.86 8.87
N SER A 121 11.39 3.71 7.56
CA SER A 121 12.69 3.57 6.90
C SER A 121 12.64 3.99 5.43
N ASN A 122 13.81 4.07 4.80
CA ASN A 122 13.94 4.26 3.36
C ASN A 122 13.59 2.96 2.64
N VAL A 123 12.75 3.07 1.60
CA VAL A 123 12.44 2.00 0.66
C VAL A 123 12.99 2.37 -0.71
N ASN A 124 13.69 1.43 -1.30
CA ASN A 124 14.36 1.56 -2.58
C ASN A 124 13.55 0.86 -3.67
N PHE A 125 13.32 1.56 -4.78
CA PHE A 125 12.62 1.05 -5.96
C PHE A 125 13.55 1.12 -7.17
N PHE A 126 13.72 0.01 -7.88
CA PHE A 126 14.69 -0.07 -8.98
C PHE A 126 14.35 -1.18 -9.98
N ILE A 127 14.98 -1.13 -11.15
CA ILE A 127 15.03 -2.22 -12.11
C ILE A 127 16.25 -3.10 -11.81
N GLY A 128 16.08 -4.42 -11.83
CA GLY A 128 17.12 -5.39 -11.50
C GLY A 128 18.16 -5.64 -12.60
N ASP A 129 18.19 -4.79 -13.63
CA ASP A 129 19.16 -4.87 -14.72
C ASP A 129 20.37 -3.97 -14.43
N ASP A 130 21.56 -4.48 -14.74
CA ASP A 130 22.84 -3.79 -14.55
C ASP A 130 23.38 -3.20 -15.87
N ARG A 131 22.84 -3.62 -17.03
CA ARG A 131 23.11 -2.99 -18.32
C ARG A 131 21.97 -2.04 -18.62
N VAL A 132 22.27 -0.75 -18.70
CA VAL A 132 21.25 0.29 -18.85
C VAL A 132 21.29 0.96 -20.21
N GLU A 133 22.35 0.69 -20.99
CA GLU A 133 22.63 1.35 -22.26
C GLU A 133 21.65 0.94 -23.36
N ASP A 134 21.10 -0.26 -23.29
CA ASP A 134 20.08 -0.81 -24.19
C ASP A 134 18.67 -0.84 -23.59
N ASN A 135 18.53 -0.33 -22.36
CA ASN A 135 17.23 -0.20 -21.72
C ASN A 135 16.44 0.98 -22.31
N GLN A 136 15.12 0.86 -22.24
CA GLN A 136 14.22 1.96 -22.60
C GLN A 136 12.99 1.97 -21.69
N GLY A 137 12.43 3.18 -21.50
CA GLY A 137 11.21 3.38 -20.71
C GLY A 137 11.44 3.31 -19.21
N GLY A 138 10.46 2.76 -18.47
CA GLY A 138 10.50 2.73 -17.02
C GLY A 138 9.23 2.17 -16.41
N VAL A 139 9.15 2.12 -15.10
CA VAL A 139 7.95 1.70 -14.36
C VAL A 139 7.46 2.86 -13.51
N SER A 140 6.16 3.14 -13.57
CA SER A 140 5.53 4.07 -12.62
C SER A 140 4.63 3.33 -11.65
N LEU A 141 4.79 3.61 -10.38
CA LEU A 141 4.08 2.94 -9.29
C LEU A 141 3.34 3.98 -8.46
N ARG A 142 2.16 3.62 -7.99
CA ARG A 142 1.47 4.32 -6.90
C ARG A 142 1.61 3.48 -5.65
N VAL A 143 2.30 4.03 -4.64
CA VAL A 143 2.52 3.40 -3.35
C VAL A 143 1.59 4.05 -2.34
N LYS A 144 0.67 3.27 -1.78
CA LYS A 144 -0.34 3.77 -0.84
C LYS A 144 -0.33 2.97 0.44
N LYS A 145 -0.31 3.67 1.57
CA LYS A 145 -0.45 3.02 2.88
C LYS A 145 -1.88 2.49 3.04
N VAL A 146 -2.01 1.23 3.41
CA VAL A 146 -3.30 0.64 3.72
C VAL A 146 -3.79 1.21 5.05
N SER A 147 -4.94 1.87 5.04
CA SER A 147 -5.60 2.32 6.26
C SER A 147 -5.95 1.11 7.10
N GLN A 148 -5.36 0.96 8.28
CA GLN A 148 -5.90 0.00 9.24
C GLN A 148 -7.33 0.42 9.60
N PRO A 149 -8.28 -0.52 9.73
CA PRO A 149 -9.57 -0.18 10.30
C PRO A 149 -9.30 0.47 11.66
N LYS A 150 -9.84 1.68 11.89
CA LYS A 150 -9.86 2.25 13.24
C LYS A 150 -10.50 1.19 14.12
N SER A 151 -9.74 0.55 15.01
CA SER A 151 -10.34 -0.19 16.11
C SER A 151 -11.33 0.77 16.77
N PRO A 152 -12.61 0.37 16.95
CA PRO A 152 -13.54 1.23 17.67
C PRO A 152 -12.88 1.56 19.00
N SER A 153 -12.67 2.85 19.24
CA SER A 153 -12.10 3.34 20.49
C SER A 153 -12.92 2.72 21.60
N SER A 154 -12.35 1.75 22.32
CA SER A 154 -12.99 1.15 23.48
C SER A 154 -13.36 2.31 24.40
N PRO A 155 -14.65 2.48 24.78
CA PRO A 155 -15.01 3.57 25.68
C PRO A 155 -14.19 3.40 26.95
N SER A 156 -13.43 4.44 27.31
CA SER A 156 -12.61 4.44 28.51
C SER A 156 -13.42 3.96 29.71
N PRO A 157 -12.86 3.10 30.59
CA PRO A 157 -13.53 2.68 31.82
C PRO A 157 -13.45 3.83 32.84
N LEU A 158 -14.13 4.94 32.58
CA LEU A 158 -14.24 6.06 33.52
C LEU A 158 -15.69 6.46 33.84
N LEU A 159 -16.67 5.67 33.39
CA LEU A 159 -18.06 5.75 33.87
C LEU A 159 -18.65 4.33 34.03
N ALA A 160 -17.98 3.48 34.81
CA ALA A 160 -18.58 2.26 35.35
C ALA A 160 -18.90 2.41 36.85
N THR A 161 -19.28 3.62 37.28
CA THR A 161 -19.81 3.89 38.61
C THR A 161 -21.22 4.43 38.47
N LEU A 162 -22.21 3.54 38.50
CA LEU A 162 -23.60 3.71 38.97
C LEU A 162 -24.56 2.73 38.24
N ALA A 163 -24.48 1.45 38.60
CA ALA A 163 -25.53 0.42 38.54
C ALA A 163 -24.80 -0.93 38.78
N TRP A 164 -24.75 -1.52 39.97
CA TRP A 164 -25.86 -1.95 40.80
C TRP A 164 -25.41 -2.02 42.26
N LEU A 165 -25.77 -1.01 43.04
CA LEU A 165 -25.86 -1.11 44.51
C LEU A 165 -27.29 -1.56 44.86
N VAL A 166 -27.74 -2.71 44.36
CA VAL A 166 -29.03 -3.35 44.73
C VAL A 166 -28.91 -4.87 44.65
N ILE A 167 -27.86 -5.47 45.24
CA ILE A 167 -27.88 -6.88 45.69
C ILE A 167 -27.04 -6.96 46.97
N LEU A 168 -27.44 -6.25 48.02
CA LEU A 168 -26.95 -6.47 49.40
C LEU A 168 -28.00 -6.00 50.44
N VAL A 169 -29.29 -6.19 50.13
CA VAL A 169 -30.38 -6.20 51.12
C VAL A 169 -31.29 -7.38 50.81
N GLY A 170 -30.73 -8.58 50.92
CA GLY A 170 -31.43 -9.86 50.74
C GLY A 170 -30.83 -10.97 51.58
N SER A 171 -30.11 -10.63 52.66
CA SER A 171 -29.45 -11.59 53.57
C SER A 171 -29.88 -11.40 55.03
N ALA A 172 -31.01 -10.74 55.28
CA ALA A 172 -31.50 -10.52 56.65
C ALA A 172 -33.03 -10.43 56.75
N ILE A 173 -33.73 -11.30 56.01
CA ILE A 173 -35.06 -11.78 56.43
C ILE A 173 -34.91 -13.31 56.51
N VAL A 174 -34.27 -13.84 57.57
CA VAL A 174 -34.99 -14.24 58.79
C VAL A 174 -35.83 -15.46 58.40
N CYS A 175 -35.25 -16.66 58.29
CA CYS A 175 -34.83 -17.51 59.41
C CYS A 175 -35.82 -17.48 60.60
N TRP A 176 -37.13 -17.46 60.33
CA TRP A 176 -38.19 -17.64 61.33
C TRP A 176 -39.29 -18.59 60.84
N TYR A 177 -38.97 -19.74 60.25
CA TYR A 177 -40.00 -20.79 60.06
C TYR A 177 -39.50 -22.24 60.09
N ILE A 178 -38.31 -22.52 60.63
CA ILE A 178 -37.86 -23.91 60.81
C ILE A 178 -37.10 -24.02 62.15
N PHE A 179 -37.73 -24.73 63.11
CA PHE A 179 -37.39 -25.01 64.54
C PHE A 179 -37.70 -23.87 65.54
N ASP A 180 -38.44 -24.03 66.65
CA ASP A 180 -38.95 -25.20 67.41
C ASP A 180 -39.96 -24.68 68.48
N PRO A 181 -40.79 -25.48 69.20
CA PRO A 181 -41.06 -26.93 69.15
C PRO A 181 -42.54 -27.32 68.88
#